data_AF-A0A962UI04-F1
#
_entry.id   AF-A0A962UI04-F1
#
_cell.length_a   1.000
_cell.length_b   1.000
_cell.length_c   1.000
_cell.angle_alpha   90.00
_cell.angle_beta   90.00
_cell.angle_gamma   90.00
#
_symmetry.space_group_name_H-M   'P 1'
#
loop_
_entity.id
_entity.type
_entity.pdbx_description
1 polymer ?
#
loop_
_entity_poly.entity_id
_entity_poly.type
_entity_poly.pdbx_seq_one_letter_code
_entity_poly.pdbx_strand_id
1 'polypeptide(L)'
;AKYGARDWRGGGRSSARETVGRVAAGAVAESLLREAFGIEIVAWVSDVGAITSDVDEAAVHREHVDANDVRCPDEAAATAMIAHIDEVRRQKDSVGGCVRCVVRGVPAGWGEPVFGRLEAELARAMLSLPASKGFEIGSGFAGTLMRGSEHNDPFVPDGHGGITTSTNHSGGVQGGISVGTPLSFRVAFKPVATIFREQQTVT
;
A
#
# COMPACT_ATOMS: atom_id res chain seq x y z
N ALA A 1 -16.11 10.73 -24.40
CA ALA A 1 -16.76 11.80 -23.59
C ALA A 1 -15.78 12.94 -23.29
N LYS A 2 -14.91 12.84 -22.27
CA LYS A 2 -14.04 13.96 -21.82
C LYS A 2 -13.22 14.66 -22.92
N TYR A 3 -12.62 13.89 -23.83
CA TYR A 3 -11.71 14.42 -24.86
C TYR A 3 -12.30 14.39 -26.28
N GLY A 4 -13.60 14.12 -26.44
CA GLY A 4 -14.25 14.02 -27.76
C GLY A 4 -13.85 12.81 -28.62
N ALA A 5 -12.66 12.25 -28.45
CA ALA A 5 -12.17 11.06 -29.13
C ALA A 5 -11.83 9.93 -28.13
N ARG A 6 -12.02 8.68 -28.55
CA ARG A 6 -11.61 7.47 -27.81
C ARG A 6 -10.87 6.54 -28.77
N ASP A 7 -9.62 6.23 -28.47
CA ASP A 7 -8.97 5.07 -29.08
C ASP A 7 -9.43 3.82 -28.35
N TRP A 8 -10.18 2.96 -29.04
CA TRP A 8 -10.75 1.73 -28.46
C TRP A 8 -9.71 0.59 -28.41
N ARG A 9 -8.57 0.74 -29.09
CA ARG A 9 -7.51 -0.28 -29.15
C ARG A 9 -6.66 -0.35 -27.88
N GLY A 10 -6.79 0.61 -26.97
CA GLY A 10 -6.08 0.57 -25.69
C GLY A 10 -6.26 1.82 -24.84
N GLY A 11 -5.74 1.77 -23.61
CA GLY A 11 -5.82 2.89 -22.66
C GLY A 11 -4.92 4.08 -23.01
N GLY A 12 -3.96 3.92 -23.93
CA GLY A 12 -3.00 4.98 -24.27
C GLY A 12 -2.30 5.52 -23.02
N ARG A 13 -2.50 6.81 -22.71
CA ARG A 13 -1.90 7.47 -21.54
C ARG A 13 -2.45 6.97 -20.19
N SER A 14 -3.63 6.35 -20.15
CA SER A 14 -4.17 5.76 -18.91
C SER A 14 -3.62 4.35 -18.61
N SER A 15 -2.79 3.80 -19.49
CA SER A 15 -2.14 2.51 -19.28
C SER A 15 -1.24 2.52 -18.05
N ALA A 16 -1.23 1.41 -17.32
CA ALA A 16 -0.31 1.18 -16.21
C ALA A 16 1.17 1.25 -16.62
N ARG A 17 1.50 1.22 -17.92
CA ARG A 17 2.88 1.43 -18.39
C ARG A 17 3.49 2.76 -17.93
N GLU A 18 2.65 3.75 -17.62
CA GLU A 18 3.10 5.04 -17.07
C GLU A 18 3.85 4.90 -15.73
N THR A 19 3.56 3.87 -14.92
CA THR A 19 4.18 3.69 -13.61
C THR A 19 5.69 3.45 -13.68
N VAL A 20 6.24 3.06 -14.84
CA VAL A 20 7.70 2.96 -15.05
C VAL A 20 8.40 4.30 -14.75
N GLY A 21 7.81 5.41 -15.17
CA GLY A 21 8.36 6.74 -14.87
C GLY A 21 8.30 7.06 -13.37
N ARG A 22 7.23 6.63 -12.69
CA ARG A 22 7.06 6.78 -11.24
C ARG A 22 8.06 5.95 -10.46
N VAL A 23 8.32 4.71 -10.88
CA VAL A 23 9.33 3.84 -10.26
C VAL A 23 10.72 4.44 -10.44
N ALA A 24 11.07 4.98 -11.62
CA ALA A 24 12.35 5.63 -11.83
C ALA A 24 12.55 6.84 -10.91
N ALA A 25 11.54 7.71 -10.77
CA ALA A 25 11.58 8.83 -9.82
C ALA A 25 11.61 8.33 -8.35
N GLY A 26 10.85 7.28 -8.05
CA GLY A 26 10.79 6.64 -6.75
C GLY A 26 12.13 6.09 -6.28
N ALA A 27 12.92 5.48 -7.18
CA ALA A 27 14.26 4.98 -6.84
C ALA A 27 15.22 6.11 -6.41
N VAL A 28 15.13 7.28 -7.05
CA VAL A 28 15.90 8.48 -6.65
C VAL A 28 15.45 8.97 -5.27
N ALA A 29 14.13 9.04 -5.04
CA ALA A 29 13.57 9.45 -3.76
C ALA A 29 13.94 8.46 -2.63
N GLU A 30 13.88 7.15 -2.89
CA GLU A 30 14.25 6.10 -1.94
C GLU A 30 15.74 6.21 -1.55
N SER A 31 16.63 6.46 -2.51
CA SER A 31 18.06 6.67 -2.21
C SER A 31 18.27 7.89 -1.31
N LEU A 32 17.62 9.02 -1.63
CA LEU A 32 17.70 10.24 -0.83
C LEU A 32 17.18 10.02 0.59
N LEU A 33 16.02 9.39 0.74
CA LEU A 33 15.39 9.11 2.04
C LEU A 33 16.28 8.20 2.91
N ARG A 34 16.85 7.16 2.29
CA ARG A 34 17.79 6.25 2.97
C ARG A 34 19.07 6.98 3.39
N GLU A 35 19.69 7.75 2.50
CA GLU A 35 20.98 8.41 2.79
C GLU A 35 20.85 9.57 3.77
N ALA A 36 19.79 10.38 3.66
CA ALA A 36 19.62 11.57 4.50
C ALA A 36 18.96 11.28 5.85
N PHE A 37 18.08 10.26 5.93
CA PHE A 37 17.26 9.99 7.12
C PHE A 37 17.35 8.56 7.63
N GLY A 38 18.05 7.66 6.95
CA GLY A 38 18.08 6.23 7.32
C GLY A 38 16.72 5.54 7.13
N ILE A 39 15.85 6.09 6.29
CA ILE A 39 14.50 5.55 6.08
C ILE A 39 14.56 4.25 5.26
N GLU A 40 13.82 3.25 5.72
CA GLU A 40 13.59 1.99 5.02
C GLU A 40 12.13 1.90 4.57
N ILE A 41 11.89 1.56 3.29
CA ILE A 41 10.56 1.36 2.72
C ILE A 41 10.43 -0.11 2.30
N VAL A 42 9.47 -0.82 2.88
CA VAL A 42 9.18 -2.22 2.54
C VAL A 42 7.71 -2.37 2.20
N ALA A 43 7.40 -2.92 1.03
CA ALA A 43 6.04 -3.16 0.59
C ALA A 43 5.88 -4.57 0.02
N TRP A 44 4.75 -5.20 0.30
CA TRP A 44 4.46 -6.58 -0.08
C TRP A 44 2.99 -6.79 -0.43
N VAL A 45 2.68 -7.87 -1.14
CA VAL A 45 1.30 -8.28 -1.40
C VAL A 45 0.73 -8.88 -0.12
N SER A 46 -0.24 -8.19 0.48
CA SER A 46 -0.92 -8.67 1.68
C SER A 46 -2.14 -9.53 1.35
N ASP A 47 -2.74 -9.33 0.16
CA ASP A 47 -3.96 -10.04 -0.22
C ASP A 47 -4.03 -10.30 -1.71
N VAL A 48 -4.56 -11.46 -2.09
CA VAL A 48 -5.02 -11.75 -3.46
C VAL A 48 -6.38 -12.43 -3.37
N GLY A 49 -7.41 -11.78 -3.94
CA GLY A 49 -8.79 -12.24 -3.77
C GLY A 49 -9.19 -12.29 -2.28
N ALA A 50 -9.54 -13.48 -1.80
CA ALA A 50 -9.93 -13.73 -0.39
C ALA A 50 -8.78 -14.29 0.47
N ILE A 51 -7.57 -14.40 -0.08
CA ILE A 51 -6.40 -14.94 0.61
C ILE A 51 -5.61 -13.77 1.18
N THR A 52 -5.43 -13.76 2.50
CA THR A 52 -4.73 -12.70 3.25
C THR A 52 -3.50 -13.29 3.94
N SER A 53 -2.37 -12.58 3.87
CA SER A 53 -1.15 -12.93 4.60
C SER A 53 -1.27 -12.60 6.09
N ASP A 54 -0.71 -13.43 6.95
CA ASP A 54 -0.57 -13.13 8.38
C ASP A 54 0.91 -13.01 8.75
N VAL A 55 1.39 -11.77 8.88
CA VAL A 55 2.79 -11.47 9.18
C VAL A 55 2.91 -10.37 10.22
N ASP A 56 3.95 -10.48 11.04
CA ASP A 56 4.42 -9.35 11.84
C ASP A 56 5.10 -8.32 10.92
N GLU A 57 4.41 -7.21 10.68
CA GLU A 57 4.88 -6.07 9.89
C GLU A 57 6.25 -5.56 10.34
N ALA A 58 6.59 -5.67 11.62
CA ALA A 58 7.88 -5.22 12.14
C ALA A 58 9.05 -6.09 11.65
N ALA A 59 8.80 -7.38 11.38
CA ALA A 59 9.81 -8.37 10.98
C ALA A 59 9.94 -8.53 9.45
N VAL A 60 9.09 -7.86 8.65
CA VAL A 60 9.16 -7.97 7.19
C VAL A 60 10.31 -7.13 6.64
N HIS A 61 11.28 -7.80 6.02
CA HIS A 61 12.39 -7.19 5.29
C HIS A 61 12.29 -7.48 3.80
N ARG A 62 13.05 -6.71 3.01
CA ARG A 62 13.05 -6.80 1.55
C ARG A 62 13.37 -8.21 1.03
N GLU A 63 14.25 -8.95 1.71
CA GLU A 63 14.60 -10.32 1.35
C GLU A 63 13.41 -11.30 1.45
N HIS A 64 12.57 -11.16 2.49
CA HIS A 64 11.35 -11.98 2.63
C HIS A 64 10.36 -11.70 1.50
N VAL A 65 10.26 -10.43 1.10
CA VAL A 65 9.38 -9.99 0.01
C VAL A 65 9.89 -10.45 -1.35
N ASP A 66 11.19 -10.40 -1.60
CA ASP A 66 11.78 -10.75 -2.89
C ASP A 66 11.97 -12.28 -3.08
N ALA A 67 11.62 -13.09 -2.07
CA ALA A 67 11.83 -14.54 -2.09
C ALA A 67 10.88 -15.34 -3.00
N ASN A 68 9.77 -14.75 -3.47
CA ASN A 68 8.80 -15.43 -4.33
C ASN A 68 8.11 -14.48 -5.33
N ASP A 69 7.47 -15.07 -6.33
CA ASP A 69 6.89 -14.35 -7.47
C ASP A 69 5.72 -13.44 -7.11
N VAL A 70 4.96 -13.78 -6.06
CA VAL A 70 3.82 -12.96 -5.59
C VAL A 70 4.24 -11.90 -4.58
N ARG A 71 5.52 -11.86 -4.20
CA ARG A 71 6.10 -10.87 -3.29
C ARG A 71 5.36 -10.80 -1.95
N CYS A 72 5.00 -11.96 -1.41
CA CYS A 72 4.32 -12.10 -0.12
C CYS A 72 5.28 -12.77 0.89
N PRO A 73 5.57 -12.15 2.05
CA PRO A 73 6.48 -12.71 3.05
C PRO A 73 5.92 -13.90 3.84
N ASP A 74 4.61 -14.14 3.78
CA ASP A 74 3.97 -15.34 4.32
C ASP A 74 4.02 -16.47 3.28
N GLU A 75 4.85 -17.49 3.50
CA GLU A 75 5.07 -18.59 2.56
C GLU A 75 3.79 -19.41 2.29
N ALA A 76 2.96 -19.61 3.31
CA ALA A 76 1.72 -20.37 3.19
C ALA A 76 0.70 -19.58 2.37
N ALA A 77 0.52 -18.29 2.68
CA ALA A 77 -0.33 -17.42 1.90
C ALA A 77 0.21 -17.23 0.48
N ALA A 78 1.52 -17.07 0.28
CA ALA A 78 2.14 -16.94 -1.02
C ALA A 78 1.83 -18.14 -1.93
N THR A 79 1.95 -19.36 -1.40
CA THR A 79 1.61 -20.59 -2.11
C THR A 79 0.13 -20.61 -2.53
N ALA A 80 -0.77 -20.25 -1.61
CA ALA A 80 -2.20 -20.17 -1.89
C ALA A 80 -2.53 -19.08 -2.92
N MET A 81 -1.91 -17.91 -2.82
CA MET A 81 -2.06 -16.79 -3.76
C MET A 81 -1.61 -17.19 -5.17
N ILE A 82 -0.45 -17.85 -5.31
CA ILE A 82 0.05 -18.35 -6.60
C ILE A 82 -0.94 -19.33 -7.23
N ALA A 83 -1.44 -20.30 -6.45
CA ALA A 83 -2.42 -21.27 -6.93
C ALA A 83 -3.72 -20.57 -7.38
N HIS A 84 -4.20 -19.59 -6.62
CA HIS A 84 -5.41 -18.85 -6.96
C HIS A 84 -5.24 -17.97 -8.20
N ILE A 85 -4.09 -17.31 -8.37
CA ILE A 85 -3.79 -16.53 -9.57
C ILE A 85 -3.79 -17.44 -10.80
N ASP A 86 -3.18 -18.63 -10.71
CA ASP A 86 -3.15 -19.56 -11.84
C ASP A 86 -4.54 -20.13 -12.18
N GLU A 87 -5.34 -20.45 -11.16
CA GLU A 87 -6.75 -20.83 -11.31
C GLU A 87 -7.54 -19.77 -12.09
N VAL A 88 -7.49 -18.51 -11.63
CA VAL A 88 -8.19 -17.37 -12.26
C VAL A 88 -7.68 -17.12 -13.68
N ARG A 89 -6.36 -17.23 -13.90
CA ARG A 89 -5.73 -17.11 -15.22
C ARG A 89 -6.25 -18.17 -16.20
N ARG A 90 -6.31 -19.45 -15.79
CA ARG A 90 -6.85 -20.55 -16.61
C ARG A 90 -8.32 -20.33 -16.95
N GLN A 91 -9.05 -19.69 -16.04
CA GLN A 91 -10.43 -19.26 -16.27
C GLN A 91 -10.55 -18.05 -17.20
N LYS A 92 -9.45 -17.50 -17.73
CA LYS A 92 -9.40 -16.32 -18.61
C LYS A 92 -9.88 -15.04 -17.94
N ASP A 93 -9.81 -14.99 -16.62
CA ASP A 93 -10.28 -13.88 -15.80
C ASP A 93 -9.10 -13.18 -15.08
N SER A 94 -9.40 -12.24 -14.19
CA SER A 94 -8.39 -11.55 -13.38
C SER A 94 -8.83 -11.43 -11.92
N VAL A 95 -7.85 -11.22 -11.04
CA VAL A 95 -8.06 -11.03 -9.61
C VAL A 95 -7.35 -9.77 -9.14
N GLY A 96 -7.93 -9.11 -8.14
CA GLY A 96 -7.35 -7.95 -7.47
C GLY A 96 -6.62 -8.38 -6.20
N GLY A 97 -6.26 -7.39 -5.39
CA GLY A 97 -5.53 -7.65 -4.16
C GLY A 97 -5.18 -6.37 -3.45
N CYS A 98 -4.44 -6.50 -2.36
CA CYS A 98 -3.92 -5.37 -1.63
C CYS A 98 -2.41 -5.48 -1.45
N VAL A 99 -1.77 -4.31 -1.44
CA VAL A 99 -0.35 -4.16 -1.12
C VAL A 99 -0.27 -3.42 0.20
N ARG A 100 0.50 -3.95 1.14
CA ARG A 100 0.85 -3.29 2.39
C ARG A 100 2.23 -2.68 2.28
N CYS A 101 2.44 -1.56 2.96
CA CYS A 101 3.69 -0.83 2.99
C CYS A 101 3.98 -0.38 4.41
N VAL A 102 5.22 -0.61 4.84
CA VAL A 102 5.79 -0.10 6.09
C VAL A 102 6.97 0.77 5.76
N VAL A 103 7.00 1.96 6.36
CA VAL A 103 8.12 2.91 6.25
C VAL A 103 8.70 3.13 7.64
N ARG A 104 9.95 2.69 7.84
CA ARG A 104 10.65 2.76 9.13
C ARG A 104 11.63 3.93 9.13
N GLY A 105 11.92 4.47 10.32
CA GLY A 105 12.87 5.57 10.49
C GLY A 105 12.32 6.95 10.10
N VAL A 106 11.01 7.09 9.90
CA VAL A 106 10.40 8.39 9.58
C VAL A 106 10.48 9.29 10.83
N PRO A 107 11.13 10.47 10.75
CA PRO A 107 11.16 11.40 11.88
C PRO A 107 9.76 11.90 12.24
N ALA A 108 9.56 12.29 13.50
CA ALA A 108 8.35 13.02 13.88
C ALA A 108 8.32 14.41 13.23
N GLY A 109 7.12 14.90 12.89
CA GLY A 109 6.92 16.26 12.41
C GLY A 109 6.73 16.45 10.90
N TRP A 110 6.63 15.37 10.11
CA TRP A 110 6.32 15.48 8.67
C TRP A 110 4.83 15.57 8.42
N GLY A 111 4.41 16.47 7.53
CA GLY A 111 3.01 16.74 7.21
C GLY A 111 2.48 18.02 7.83
N GLU A 112 1.18 18.26 7.66
CA GLU A 112 0.49 19.47 8.13
C GLU A 112 -0.90 19.13 8.72
N PRO A 113 -1.43 19.92 9.66
CA PRO A 113 -2.71 19.60 10.32
C PRO A 113 -3.97 19.69 9.44
N VAL A 114 -3.93 20.35 8.28
CA VAL A 114 -5.15 20.68 7.52
C VAL A 114 -5.06 20.27 6.06
N PHE A 115 -4.26 20.97 5.25
CA PHE A 115 -4.23 20.77 3.79
C PHE A 115 -3.17 19.76 3.37
N GLY A 116 -1.93 19.90 3.88
CA GLY A 116 -0.82 18.96 3.63
C GLY A 116 -0.76 17.80 4.63
N ARG A 117 -1.90 17.26 5.07
CA ARG A 117 -1.92 16.07 5.96
C ARG A 117 -1.15 14.93 5.33
N LEU A 118 -0.21 14.34 6.06
CA LEU A 118 0.68 13.31 5.53
C LEU A 118 -0.11 12.12 4.98
N GLU A 119 -1.12 11.63 5.70
CA GLU A 119 -2.00 10.55 5.27
C GLU A 119 -2.82 10.92 4.02
N ALA A 120 -3.19 12.20 3.85
CA ALA A 120 -3.93 12.66 2.68
C ALA A 120 -3.03 12.74 1.44
N GLU A 121 -1.78 13.21 1.61
CA GLU A 121 -0.77 13.25 0.54
C GLU A 121 -0.39 11.84 0.08
N LEU A 122 -0.19 10.91 1.04
CA LEU A 122 0.02 9.50 0.76
C LEU A 122 -1.19 8.90 0.04
N ALA A 123 -2.41 9.13 0.54
CA ALA A 123 -3.64 8.65 -0.10
C ALA A 123 -3.76 9.15 -1.54
N ARG A 124 -3.50 10.45 -1.78
CA ARG A 124 -3.52 11.03 -3.13
C ARG A 124 -2.50 10.35 -4.04
N ALA A 125 -1.27 10.15 -3.55
CA ALA A 125 -0.22 9.48 -4.31
C ALA A 125 -0.62 8.05 -4.67
N MET A 126 -1.11 7.28 -3.69
CA MET A 126 -1.50 5.88 -3.88
C MET A 126 -2.75 5.73 -4.76
N LEU A 127 -3.79 6.54 -4.55
CA LEU A 127 -5.03 6.51 -5.33
C LEU A 127 -4.85 7.07 -6.75
N SER A 128 -3.73 7.75 -7.02
CA SER A 128 -3.36 8.12 -8.39
C SER A 128 -2.79 6.95 -9.21
N LEU A 129 -2.46 5.82 -8.56
CA LEU A 129 -1.99 4.63 -9.25
C LEU A 129 -3.12 3.96 -10.04
N PRO A 130 -2.86 3.47 -11.27
CA PRO A 130 -3.85 2.74 -12.04
C PRO A 130 -4.42 1.53 -11.27
N ALA A 131 -5.72 1.30 -11.43
CA ALA A 131 -6.49 0.24 -10.76
C ALA A 131 -6.59 0.33 -9.22
N SER A 132 -6.01 1.33 -8.57
CA SER A 132 -6.23 1.56 -7.14
C SER A 132 -7.68 1.98 -6.87
N LYS A 133 -8.23 1.53 -5.74
CA LYS A 133 -9.62 1.79 -5.32
C LYS A 133 -9.77 2.16 -3.85
N GLY A 134 -8.76 1.91 -3.04
CA GLY A 134 -8.79 2.19 -1.61
C GLY A 134 -7.39 2.43 -1.07
N PHE A 135 -7.33 3.24 -0.02
CA PHE A 135 -6.15 3.53 0.77
C PHE A 135 -6.57 3.52 2.24
N GLU A 136 -5.78 2.84 3.06
CA GLU A 136 -5.96 2.76 4.51
C GLU A 136 -4.62 3.03 5.17
N ILE A 137 -4.62 3.75 6.30
CA ILE A 137 -3.43 3.96 7.13
C ILE A 137 -3.67 3.33 8.52
N GLY A 138 -2.65 2.69 9.07
CA GLY A 138 -2.70 1.98 10.35
C GLY A 138 -3.78 0.89 10.36
N SER A 139 -4.67 0.99 11.34
CA SER A 139 -5.84 0.11 11.50
C SER A 139 -6.89 0.28 10.39
N GLY A 140 -6.80 1.34 9.57
CA GLY A 140 -7.68 1.55 8.43
C GLY A 140 -9.17 1.55 8.79
N PHE A 141 -9.98 0.93 7.93
CA PHE A 141 -11.42 0.75 8.15
C PHE A 141 -11.71 -0.13 9.38
N ALA A 142 -10.83 -1.03 9.80
CA ALA A 142 -11.05 -1.82 11.01
C ALA A 142 -11.06 -0.95 12.28
N GLY A 143 -10.28 0.15 12.28
CA GLY A 143 -10.30 1.14 13.37
C GLY A 143 -11.66 1.83 13.56
N THR A 144 -12.48 1.92 12.51
CA THR A 144 -13.82 2.52 12.59
C THR A 144 -14.81 1.69 13.43
N LEU A 145 -14.46 0.44 13.74
CA LEU A 145 -15.27 -0.47 14.54
C LEU A 145 -14.87 -0.44 16.03
N MET A 146 -13.79 0.26 16.38
CA MET A 146 -13.21 0.30 17.72
C MET A 146 -13.71 1.50 18.51
N ARG A 147 -13.69 1.41 19.85
CA ARG A 147 -13.87 2.59 20.71
C ARG A 147 -12.59 3.39 20.75
N GLY A 148 -12.67 4.71 20.94
CA GLY A 148 -11.48 5.55 21.08
C GLY A 148 -10.53 5.10 22.19
N SER A 149 -11.05 4.56 23.30
CA SER A 149 -10.24 4.01 24.40
C SER A 149 -9.42 2.77 24.01
N GLU A 150 -9.84 2.06 22.96
CA GLU A 150 -9.17 0.87 22.44
C GLU A 150 -8.28 1.21 21.24
N HIS A 151 -8.63 2.27 20.49
CA HIS A 151 -7.94 2.68 19.27
C HIS A 151 -6.76 3.61 19.51
N ASN A 152 -6.85 4.50 20.50
CA ASN A 152 -5.80 5.47 20.80
C ASN A 152 -4.47 4.76 21.03
N ASP A 153 -3.39 5.32 20.48
CA ASP A 153 -2.03 4.86 20.69
C ASP A 153 -1.40 5.57 21.89
N PRO A 154 -1.29 4.93 23.07
CA PRO A 154 -0.74 5.57 24.27
C PRO A 154 0.75 5.85 24.12
N PHE A 155 1.18 7.05 24.48
CA PHE A 155 2.59 7.42 24.52
C PHE A 155 3.29 6.78 25.72
N VAL A 156 4.47 6.20 25.47
CA VAL A 156 5.32 5.53 26.46
C VAL A 156 6.78 5.94 26.24
N PRO A 157 7.64 5.91 27.28
CA PRO A 157 9.08 6.11 27.09
C PRO A 157 9.68 5.06 26.15
N ASP A 158 10.59 5.45 25.28
CA ASP A 158 11.24 4.55 24.30
C ASP A 158 12.44 3.77 24.87
N GLY A 159 12.79 3.98 26.15
CA GLY A 159 13.96 3.37 26.79
C GLY A 159 15.30 4.04 26.47
N HIS A 160 15.32 5.04 25.58
CA HIS A 160 16.49 5.78 25.12
C HIS A 160 16.42 7.29 25.42
N GLY A 161 15.43 7.71 26.19
CA GLY A 161 15.24 9.12 26.59
C GLY A 161 14.27 9.90 25.70
N GLY A 162 13.63 9.25 24.73
CA GLY A 162 12.54 9.77 23.93
C GLY A 162 11.19 9.16 24.29
N ILE A 163 10.23 9.36 23.40
CA ILE A 163 8.85 8.84 23.51
C ILE A 163 8.50 8.07 22.24
N THR A 164 7.67 7.05 22.41
CA THR A 164 7.07 6.25 21.35
C THR A 164 5.62 5.94 21.71
N THR A 165 4.91 5.17 20.90
CA THR A 165 3.59 4.64 21.25
C THR A 165 3.63 3.14 21.50
N SER A 166 2.82 2.63 22.43
CA SER A 166 2.78 1.19 22.73
C SER A 166 2.08 0.36 21.65
N THR A 167 1.26 1.00 20.82
CA THR A 167 0.58 0.44 19.65
C THR A 167 0.75 1.40 18.47
N ASN A 168 0.39 0.96 17.26
CA ASN A 168 0.48 1.80 16.06
C ASN A 168 -0.81 1.74 15.21
N HIS A 169 -1.97 1.85 15.86
CA HIS A 169 -3.28 1.88 15.19
C HIS A 169 -3.44 3.10 14.28
N SER A 170 -2.78 4.22 14.59
CA SER A 170 -2.71 5.41 13.74
C SER A 170 -1.84 5.23 12.49
N GLY A 171 -1.02 4.18 12.42
CA GLY A 171 -0.13 3.93 11.28
C GLY A 171 0.93 5.01 11.12
N GLY A 172 1.46 5.50 12.24
CA GLY A 172 2.54 6.48 12.30
C GLY A 172 2.15 7.92 12.07
N VAL A 173 0.84 8.22 11.92
CA VAL A 173 0.35 9.58 11.64
C VAL A 173 -0.77 9.97 12.60
N GLN A 174 -0.57 11.04 13.36
CA GLN A 174 -1.58 11.61 14.24
C GLN A 174 -1.82 13.07 13.91
N GLY A 175 -3.08 13.45 13.70
CA GLY A 175 -3.44 14.83 13.39
C GLY A 175 -2.82 15.39 12.11
N GLY A 176 -2.52 14.56 11.12
CA GLY A 176 -1.87 14.98 9.87
C GLY A 176 -0.35 14.89 9.86
N ILE A 177 0.27 14.52 10.99
CA ILE A 177 1.71 14.64 11.23
C ILE A 177 2.32 13.30 11.64
N SER A 178 3.51 12.97 11.12
CA SER A 178 4.25 11.78 11.57
C SER A 178 4.65 11.88 13.04
N VAL A 179 4.53 10.76 13.78
CA VAL A 179 4.84 10.72 15.23
C VAL A 179 6.11 9.95 15.58
N GLY A 180 6.87 9.50 14.58
CA GLY A 180 8.14 8.79 14.77
C GLY A 180 8.03 7.26 14.81
N THR A 181 6.82 6.72 14.94
CA THR A 181 6.56 5.29 14.72
C THR A 181 6.46 4.98 13.22
N PRO A 182 6.63 3.71 12.80
CA PRO A 182 6.58 3.35 11.39
C PRO A 182 5.29 3.80 10.73
N LEU A 183 5.38 4.38 9.53
CA LEU A 183 4.19 4.56 8.71
C LEU A 183 3.74 3.20 8.23
N SER A 184 2.49 2.82 8.47
CA SER A 184 1.92 1.57 7.95
C SER A 184 0.65 1.89 7.18
N PHE A 185 0.58 1.48 5.92
CA PHE A 185 -0.60 1.70 5.09
C PHE A 185 -0.82 0.57 4.10
N ARG A 186 -2.05 0.47 3.60
CA ARG A 186 -2.51 -0.54 2.66
C ARG A 186 -3.22 0.11 1.48
N VAL A 187 -2.95 -0.41 0.29
CA VAL A 187 -3.53 0.08 -0.97
C VAL A 187 -4.28 -1.05 -1.66
N ALA A 188 -5.55 -0.84 -1.95
CA ALA A 188 -6.41 -1.83 -2.59
C ALA A 188 -6.43 -1.62 -4.11
N PHE A 189 -6.20 -2.70 -4.86
CA PHE A 189 -6.24 -2.74 -6.31
C PHE A 189 -7.37 -3.65 -6.78
N LYS A 190 -8.23 -3.14 -7.67
CA LYS A 190 -9.24 -3.97 -8.31
C LYS A 190 -8.62 -4.94 -9.33
N PRO A 191 -9.33 -6.00 -9.74
CA PRO A 191 -8.93 -6.81 -10.89
C PRO A 191 -8.68 -5.95 -12.13
N VAL A 192 -7.68 -6.33 -12.92
CA VAL A 192 -7.36 -5.65 -14.18
C VAL A 192 -8.50 -5.83 -15.17
N ALA A 193 -8.95 -4.74 -15.78
CA ALA A 193 -10.16 -4.75 -16.61
C ALA A 193 -10.01 -5.52 -17.93
N THR A 194 -8.77 -5.72 -18.39
CA THR A 194 -8.49 -6.46 -19.63
C THR A 194 -8.35 -7.94 -19.30
N ILE A 195 -9.40 -8.69 -19.62
CA ILE A 195 -9.48 -10.15 -19.49
C ILE A 195 -9.74 -10.79 -20.85
N PHE A 196 -9.52 -12.11 -20.96
CA PHE A 196 -9.73 -12.85 -22.21
C PHE A 196 -11.19 -13.32 -22.40
N ARG A 197 -12.05 -13.04 -21.44
CA ARG A 197 -13.51 -13.26 -21.54
C ARG A 197 -14.16 -12.09 -22.25
N GLU A 198 -15.08 -12.37 -23.17
CA GLU A 198 -15.93 -11.34 -23.77
C GLU A 198 -16.77 -10.67 -22.69
N GLN A 199 -16.97 -9.37 -22.81
CA GLN A 199 -17.72 -8.56 -21.85
C GLN A 199 -18.80 -7.78 -22.59
N GLN A 200 -19.98 -7.68 -21.99
CA GLN A 200 -21.05 -6.86 -22.54
C GLN A 200 -20.64 -5.38 -22.49
N THR A 201 -20.75 -4.70 -23.62
CA THR A 201 -20.48 -3.27 -23.73
C THR A 201 -21.32 -2.66 -24.86
N VAL A 202 -21.22 -1.35 -25.03
CA VAL A 202 -21.91 -0.62 -26.10
C VAL A 202 -21.00 -0.49 -27.32
N THR A 203 -21.60 -0.46 -28.52
CA THR A 203 -20.92 -0.15 -29.79
C THR A 203 -20.94 1.33 -30.09
#